data_AF-A0A381YPC8-F1
#
_entry.id   AF-A0A381YPC8-F1
#
_cell.length_a   1.000
_cell.length_b   1.000
_cell.length_c   1.000
_cell.angle_alpha   90.00
_cell.angle_beta   90.00
_cell.angle_gamma   90.00
#
_symmetry.space_group_name_H-M   'P 1'
#
loop_
_entity.id
_entity.type
_entity.pdbx_description
1 polymer ?
#
loop_
_entity_poly.entity_id
_entity_poly.type
_entity_poly.pdbx_seq_one_letter_code
_entity_poly.pdbx_strand_id
1 'polypeptide(L)'
;MFPKKNPTAHSKGLPRDSAHTPHRHQYPAPVPFRWGVAETIDRFVTLTGCRLDNVLNSVITTPSLLFSSALALCLFLGCADSAMPKSPTPATPSTPQIQHTKALSSSPTQVRTFTPDSRESALVTRVIDGDTVEVSLNGKSQTVRYIGIDTPETKHPSKPIECFGPEASQFNEELVAGKQVLLEEDITDRDRYGRLLRYVWLEEVGLVNQILVENGYARVSTYPPDVKYEPLLIAAESLAQADGIGRWSACSEPSPSHVDRPVSGARQEGANCSPYYLTLCVPPFPPDLDCDAIEEAHFPVLKPDPHGLDADGDGIGCER
;
A
#
# COMPACT_ATOMS: atom_id res chain seq x y z
N MET A 1 -56.48 -48.02 21.42
CA MET A 1 -56.44 -48.07 22.90
C MET A 1 -55.70 -46.81 23.37
N PHE A 2 -56.42 -45.84 23.95
CA PHE A 2 -55.86 -44.70 24.72
C PHE A 2 -55.34 -45.21 26.09
N PRO A 3 -54.37 -44.53 26.76
CA PRO A 3 -54.63 -43.27 27.49
C PRO A 3 -53.51 -42.23 27.34
N LYS A 4 -53.78 -40.96 27.02
CA LYS A 4 -54.12 -39.85 27.94
C LYS A 4 -53.31 -39.83 29.25
N LYS A 5 -52.43 -38.83 29.38
CA LYS A 5 -52.38 -37.91 30.54
C LYS A 5 -51.47 -36.72 30.27
N ASN A 6 -52.08 -35.54 30.27
CA ASN A 6 -51.47 -34.26 30.57
C ASN A 6 -51.83 -33.95 32.04
N PRO A 7 -51.00 -33.21 32.78
CA PRO A 7 -51.59 -32.08 33.49
C PRO A 7 -50.76 -30.79 33.44
N THR A 8 -51.55 -29.73 33.49
CA THR A 8 -51.35 -28.28 33.57
C THR A 8 -50.44 -27.72 34.66
N ALA A 9 -50.06 -26.45 34.42
CA ALA A 9 -49.67 -25.36 35.35
C ALA A 9 -48.15 -25.12 35.45
N HIS A 10 -47.59 -23.90 35.45
CA HIS A 10 -48.10 -22.57 35.78
C HIS A 10 -47.39 -21.49 34.94
N SER A 11 -48.15 -20.47 34.57
CA SER A 11 -47.66 -19.18 34.09
C SER A 11 -46.90 -18.43 35.19
N LYS A 12 -45.69 -17.99 34.88
CA LYS A 12 -45.09 -16.79 35.48
C LYS A 12 -44.49 -15.95 34.36
N GLY A 13 -45.17 -14.85 34.06
CA GLY A 13 -44.62 -13.77 33.25
C GLY A 13 -43.79 -12.82 34.12
N LEU A 14 -42.81 -12.19 33.47
CA LEU A 14 -42.21 -10.86 33.67
C LEU A 14 -40.67 -10.93 33.52
N PRO A 15 -39.98 -9.86 33.03
CA PRO A 15 -40.47 -8.69 32.30
C PRO A 15 -39.78 -8.49 30.94
N ARG A 16 -40.47 -7.74 30.07
CA ARG A 16 -39.87 -7.03 28.93
C ARG A 16 -39.09 -5.82 29.43
N ASP A 17 -38.26 -5.32 28.54
CA ASP A 17 -37.64 -3.99 28.52
C ASP A 17 -36.30 -3.86 29.25
N SER A 18 -35.25 -4.08 28.48
CA SER A 18 -34.17 -3.10 28.36
C SER A 18 -33.57 -3.25 26.97
N ALA A 19 -34.07 -2.45 26.04
CA ALA A 19 -33.39 -2.16 24.79
C ALA A 19 -32.04 -1.52 25.15
N HIS A 20 -30.98 -2.33 25.15
CA HIS A 20 -29.63 -1.81 25.09
C HIS A 20 -29.40 -1.35 23.66
N THR A 21 -29.64 -0.07 23.44
CA THR A 21 -29.15 0.67 22.29
C THR A 21 -27.65 0.37 22.17
N PRO A 22 -27.14 -0.20 21.06
CA PRO A 22 -25.71 -0.30 20.89
C PRO A 22 -25.17 1.13 20.88
N HIS A 23 -24.37 1.47 21.90
CA HIS A 23 -23.59 2.68 21.88
C HIS A 23 -22.71 2.60 20.64
N ARG A 24 -23.05 3.43 19.65
CA ARG A 24 -22.21 3.72 18.50
C ARG A 24 -20.94 4.33 19.07
N HIS A 25 -19.93 3.50 19.32
CA HIS A 25 -18.59 3.97 19.63
C HIS A 25 -18.14 4.77 18.42
N GLN A 26 -18.20 6.08 18.58
CA GLN A 26 -17.77 7.04 17.59
C GLN A 26 -16.25 7.08 17.73
N TYR A 27 -15.59 6.15 17.04
CA TYR A 27 -14.15 6.22 16.86
C TYR A 27 -13.80 7.57 16.24
N PRO A 28 -12.70 8.22 16.66
CA PRO A 28 -12.27 9.46 16.06
C PRO A 28 -12.11 9.26 14.55
N ALA A 29 -12.56 10.25 13.77
CA ALA A 29 -12.44 10.22 12.33
C ALA A 29 -10.97 9.97 11.92
N PRO A 30 -10.72 9.19 10.86
CA PRO A 30 -9.36 8.95 10.38
C PRO A 30 -8.65 10.28 10.14
N VAL A 31 -7.41 10.38 10.63
CA VAL A 31 -6.56 11.54 10.40
C VAL A 31 -6.39 11.73 8.89
N PRO A 32 -6.53 12.97 8.37
CA PRO A 32 -6.42 13.21 6.95
C PRO A 32 -5.00 12.91 6.46
N PHE A 33 -4.92 12.02 5.47
CA PHE A 33 -3.73 11.66 4.70
C PHE A 33 -2.98 12.92 4.22
N ARG A 34 -1.73 13.07 4.63
CA ARG A 34 -0.77 13.95 3.98
C ARG A 34 0.19 13.11 3.16
N TRP A 35 -0.02 13.11 1.84
CA TRP A 35 1.01 12.68 0.90
C TRP A 35 2.16 13.69 0.97
N GLY A 36 3.25 13.32 1.64
CA GLY A 36 4.52 14.00 1.52
C GLY A 36 5.16 13.60 0.20
N VAL A 37 4.85 14.33 -0.88
CA VAL A 37 5.67 14.27 -2.09
C VAL A 37 7.07 14.76 -1.74
N ALA A 38 8.05 13.88 -1.97
CA ALA A 38 9.46 14.18 -1.89
C ALA A 38 9.85 15.23 -2.94
N GLU A 39 9.93 16.50 -2.56
CA GLU A 39 10.68 17.51 -3.32
C GLU A 39 12.12 17.55 -2.79
N THR A 40 12.97 16.69 -3.36
CA THR A 40 14.43 16.86 -3.30
C THR A 40 14.92 17.24 -4.69
N ILE A 41 15.83 18.22 -4.73
CA ILE A 41 16.76 18.58 -5.81
C ILE A 41 16.23 19.58 -6.85
N ASP A 42 16.44 20.88 -6.58
CA ASP A 42 17.17 21.71 -7.54
C ASP A 42 18.03 22.76 -6.81
N ARG A 43 19.26 22.37 -6.48
CA ARG A 43 20.35 23.32 -6.17
C ARG A 43 21.32 23.28 -7.34
N PHE A 44 20.93 23.88 -8.46
CA PHE A 44 21.87 24.29 -9.48
C PHE A 44 22.33 25.72 -9.26
N VAL A 45 23.65 25.84 -9.18
CA VAL A 45 24.43 27.08 -9.17
C VAL A 45 24.03 27.95 -10.36
N THR A 46 23.61 29.19 -10.10
CA THR A 46 23.76 30.27 -11.09
C THR A 46 24.17 31.54 -10.36
N LEU A 47 25.50 31.70 -10.26
CA LEU A 47 26.14 32.98 -10.03
C LEU A 47 25.95 33.83 -11.29
N THR A 48 24.92 34.68 -11.29
CA THR A 48 24.93 35.88 -12.13
C THR A 48 24.14 36.97 -11.43
N GLY A 49 24.89 37.90 -10.85
CA GLY A 49 24.32 39.12 -10.30
C GLY A 49 23.69 39.95 -11.41
N CYS A 50 22.46 40.39 -11.18
CA CYS A 50 21.97 41.67 -11.65
C CYS A 50 20.92 42.16 -10.65
N ARG A 51 21.33 43.17 -9.91
CA ARG A 51 20.55 43.94 -8.94
C ARG A 51 19.88 45.07 -9.71
N LEU A 52 18.56 45.19 -9.63
CA LEU A 52 17.82 46.44 -9.86
C LEU A 52 16.49 46.39 -9.11
N ASP A 53 16.54 47.08 -7.97
CA ASP A 53 15.55 47.99 -7.39
C ASP A 53 14.12 47.53 -7.06
N ASN A 54 13.91 47.41 -5.73
CA ASN A 54 12.69 47.74 -5.01
C ASN A 54 12.13 49.11 -5.45
N VAL A 55 10.85 49.17 -5.84
CA VAL A 55 9.90 50.20 -5.35
C VAL A 55 8.49 49.63 -5.35
N LEU A 56 8.04 49.31 -4.12
CA LEU A 56 6.71 49.54 -3.54
C LEU A 56 5.44 49.45 -4.40
N ASN A 57 4.61 48.47 -4.00
CA ASN A 57 3.16 48.51 -4.00
C ASN A 57 2.61 49.91 -3.72
N SER A 58 1.68 50.37 -4.56
CA SER A 58 0.62 51.27 -4.14
C SER A 58 -0.71 50.82 -4.72
N VAL A 59 -1.59 50.45 -3.80
CA VAL A 59 -2.99 50.10 -3.98
C VAL A 59 -3.74 51.37 -4.40
N ILE A 60 -4.44 51.35 -5.53
CA ILE A 60 -5.52 52.31 -5.79
C ILE A 60 -6.80 51.52 -6.11
N THR A 61 -7.70 51.63 -5.15
CA THR A 61 -9.12 51.32 -5.15
C THR A 61 -9.90 52.23 -6.09
N THR A 62 -10.90 51.67 -6.80
CA THR A 62 -12.32 52.12 -6.94
C THR A 62 -12.95 51.79 -8.31
N PRO A 63 -14.30 51.72 -8.41
CA PRO A 63 -15.00 50.81 -9.33
C PRO A 63 -15.88 51.51 -10.40
N SER A 64 -16.47 50.67 -11.27
CA SER A 64 -17.81 50.83 -11.87
C SER A 64 -18.05 51.74 -13.10
N LEU A 65 -18.50 51.05 -14.17
CA LEU A 65 -19.61 51.35 -15.10
C LEU A 65 -19.36 52.04 -16.47
N LEU A 66 -19.68 51.23 -17.50
CA LEU A 66 -20.38 51.50 -18.77
C LEU A 66 -19.68 52.36 -19.83
N PHE A 67 -19.47 51.83 -21.04
CA PHE A 67 -19.89 52.43 -22.31
C PHE A 67 -19.81 51.43 -23.48
N SER A 68 -20.69 51.66 -24.44
CA SER A 68 -21.22 50.77 -25.48
C SER A 68 -20.30 50.41 -26.65
N SER A 69 -20.69 49.32 -27.31
CA SER A 69 -20.58 48.97 -28.74
C SER A 69 -19.85 49.95 -29.70
N ALA A 70 -18.89 49.43 -30.46
CA ALA A 70 -18.69 49.84 -31.84
C ALA A 70 -18.07 48.72 -32.69
N LEU A 71 -18.71 48.50 -33.84
CA LEU A 71 -18.47 47.55 -34.91
C LEU A 71 -17.72 48.27 -36.04
N ALA A 72 -16.59 47.72 -36.54
CA ALA A 72 -15.97 48.02 -37.84
C ALA A 72 -14.84 46.99 -38.04
N LEU A 73 -14.86 46.00 -38.94
CA LEU A 73 -15.00 45.95 -40.41
C LEU A 73 -13.96 46.77 -41.19
N CYS A 74 -12.92 46.07 -41.68
CA CYS A 74 -12.07 46.30 -42.87
C CYS A 74 -11.12 45.09 -42.96
N LEU A 75 -11.31 44.04 -43.76
CA LEU A 75 -11.29 43.86 -45.23
C LEU A 75 -9.96 44.23 -45.94
N PHE A 76 -9.28 43.14 -46.33
CA PHE A 76 -8.53 42.82 -47.56
C PHE A 76 -7.26 43.58 -47.96
N LEU A 77 -6.19 42.78 -48.12
CA LEU A 77 -5.30 42.61 -49.30
C LEU A 77 -4.29 41.49 -48.91
N GLY A 78 -4.15 40.33 -49.55
CA GLY A 78 -4.49 39.88 -50.91
C GLY A 78 -3.23 39.85 -51.78
N CYS A 79 -2.67 38.65 -52.02
CA CYS A 79 -1.92 38.13 -53.20
C CYS A 79 -1.19 36.82 -52.74
N ALA A 80 -1.54 35.59 -53.14
CA ALA A 80 -1.46 34.97 -54.49
C ALA A 80 -0.01 34.90 -54.99
N ASP A 81 0.55 33.85 -55.60
CA ASP A 81 0.19 32.48 -55.99
C ASP A 81 1.49 31.90 -56.60
N SER A 82 1.74 30.58 -56.57
CA SER A 82 2.51 29.90 -57.63
C SER A 82 2.62 28.39 -57.41
N ALA A 83 2.19 27.70 -58.46
CA ALA A 83 1.96 26.28 -58.61
C ALA A 83 3.23 25.41 -58.86
N MET A 84 3.02 24.10 -58.69
CA MET A 84 3.93 22.98 -58.99
C MET A 84 4.32 22.86 -60.49
N PRO A 85 5.27 21.97 -60.85
CA PRO A 85 4.83 20.68 -61.41
C PRO A 85 5.74 19.44 -61.19
N LYS A 86 5.07 18.27 -61.13
CA LYS A 86 5.31 16.91 -61.70
C LYS A 86 6.66 16.16 -61.58
N SER A 87 6.49 14.90 -61.15
CA SER A 87 7.38 13.73 -61.17
C SER A 87 7.89 13.34 -62.57
N PRO A 88 9.03 12.60 -62.64
CA PRO A 88 8.93 11.21 -63.14
C PRO A 88 9.91 10.20 -62.46
N THR A 89 9.47 8.93 -62.36
CA THR A 89 10.29 7.71 -62.19
C THR A 89 11.07 7.42 -63.49
N PRO A 90 12.27 6.78 -63.48
CA PRO A 90 12.32 5.32 -63.69
C PRO A 90 13.57 4.55 -63.15
N ALA A 91 13.38 3.23 -63.02
CA ALA A 91 14.30 2.12 -63.31
C ALA A 91 15.51 1.75 -62.42
N THR A 92 15.49 0.48 -62.00
CA THR A 92 16.58 -0.40 -61.53
C THR A 92 17.61 -0.70 -62.64
N PRO A 93 18.89 -0.97 -62.32
CA PRO A 93 19.43 -2.31 -62.64
C PRO A 93 20.51 -2.88 -61.67
N SER A 94 20.46 -4.20 -61.51
CA SER A 94 21.56 -5.19 -61.54
C SER A 94 22.66 -5.28 -60.46
N THR A 95 22.63 -6.43 -59.79
CA THR A 95 23.64 -7.19 -59.02
C THR A 95 25.03 -7.30 -59.66
N PRO A 96 26.09 -7.51 -58.84
CA PRO A 96 26.88 -8.74 -58.99
C PRO A 96 27.13 -9.49 -57.67
N GLN A 97 27.13 -10.82 -57.78
CA GLN A 97 27.50 -11.79 -56.74
C GLN A 97 29.01 -11.79 -56.51
N ILE A 98 29.47 -12.05 -55.28
CA ILE A 98 30.52 -13.05 -54.99
C ILE A 98 30.18 -13.77 -53.66
N GLN A 99 30.38 -15.08 -53.70
CA GLN A 99 29.99 -16.08 -52.73
C GLN A 99 31.09 -16.40 -51.71
N HIS A 100 30.64 -17.07 -50.64
CA HIS A 100 31.36 -18.05 -49.79
C HIS A 100 32.43 -17.56 -48.81
N THR A 101 32.08 -17.59 -47.53
CA THR A 101 32.69 -18.57 -46.63
C THR A 101 31.69 -19.09 -45.58
N LYS A 102 31.80 -20.39 -45.40
CA LYS A 102 31.10 -21.30 -44.50
C LYS A 102 31.52 -21.01 -43.06
N ALA A 103 30.56 -20.67 -42.19
CA ALA A 103 30.77 -20.75 -40.73
C ALA A 103 29.47 -21.23 -40.07
N LEU A 104 29.67 -22.12 -39.10
CA LEU A 104 28.68 -23.01 -38.50
C LEU A 104 27.45 -22.27 -37.95
N SER A 105 26.30 -22.86 -38.26
CA SER A 105 25.06 -22.71 -37.52
C SER A 105 25.27 -23.11 -36.06
N SER A 106 25.48 -22.11 -35.21
CA SER A 106 25.11 -22.15 -33.80
C SER A 106 23.89 -21.24 -33.66
N SER A 107 22.71 -21.77 -33.95
CA SER A 107 21.49 -21.14 -33.45
C SER A 107 21.53 -21.32 -31.93
N PRO A 108 21.62 -20.26 -31.10
CA PRO A 108 21.22 -20.44 -29.72
C PRO A 108 19.74 -20.75 -29.78
N THR A 109 19.38 -22.00 -29.47
CA THR A 109 18.08 -22.30 -28.87
C THR A 109 17.94 -21.32 -27.72
N GLN A 110 17.22 -20.23 -27.95
CA GLN A 110 16.82 -19.35 -26.86
C GLN A 110 15.94 -20.21 -25.95
N VAL A 111 16.57 -20.67 -24.88
CA VAL A 111 15.90 -21.02 -23.64
C VAL A 111 14.94 -19.88 -23.38
N ARG A 112 13.64 -20.15 -23.45
CA ARG A 112 12.64 -19.20 -22.98
C ARG A 112 12.91 -19.00 -21.50
N THR A 113 13.53 -17.87 -21.17
CA THR A 113 13.61 -17.35 -19.81
C THR A 113 12.19 -16.97 -19.39
N PHE A 114 11.49 -17.90 -18.74
CA PHE A 114 10.43 -17.53 -17.80
C PHE A 114 11.15 -16.91 -16.58
N THR A 115 10.83 -15.69 -16.12
CA THR A 115 9.63 -14.89 -16.40
C THR A 115 9.99 -13.41 -16.22
N PRO A 116 9.44 -12.49 -17.04
CA PRO A 116 9.39 -11.09 -16.65
C PRO A 116 8.69 -10.97 -15.30
N ASP A 117 8.95 -9.89 -14.59
CA ASP A 117 8.18 -9.34 -13.47
C ASP A 117 6.65 -9.45 -13.74
N SER A 118 6.07 -10.64 -13.54
CA SER A 118 4.80 -11.02 -14.20
C SER A 118 3.64 -10.65 -13.31
N ARG A 119 3.51 -9.36 -13.05
CA ARG A 119 2.32 -8.82 -12.42
C ARG A 119 1.22 -8.74 -13.47
N GLU A 120 0.09 -9.35 -13.18
CA GLU A 120 -1.08 -9.28 -14.04
C GLU A 120 -1.93 -8.07 -13.69
N SER A 121 -2.29 -7.26 -14.68
CA SER A 121 -3.16 -6.12 -14.46
C SER A 121 -4.62 -6.58 -14.35
N ALA A 122 -5.31 -6.16 -13.30
CA ALA A 122 -6.73 -6.47 -13.08
C ALA A 122 -7.50 -5.26 -12.54
N LEU A 123 -8.78 -5.13 -12.91
CA LEU A 123 -9.65 -4.09 -12.38
C LEU A 123 -10.37 -4.61 -11.13
N VAL A 124 -10.29 -3.90 -10.01
CA VAL A 124 -11.06 -4.26 -8.81
C VAL A 124 -12.53 -3.91 -9.00
N THR A 125 -13.39 -4.93 -9.05
CA THR A 125 -14.83 -4.77 -9.27
C THR A 125 -15.62 -4.68 -7.97
N ARG A 126 -15.11 -5.26 -6.89
CA ARG A 126 -15.76 -5.25 -5.57
C ARG A 126 -14.76 -5.59 -4.47
N VAL A 127 -14.85 -4.91 -3.33
CA VAL A 127 -14.14 -5.30 -2.10
C VAL A 127 -15.04 -6.21 -1.26
N ILE A 128 -14.54 -7.39 -0.92
CA ILE A 128 -15.30 -8.39 -0.15
C ILE A 128 -15.04 -8.16 1.34
N ASP A 129 -13.79 -8.00 1.75
CA ASP A 129 -13.38 -7.63 3.12
C ASP A 129 -12.01 -6.91 3.06
N GLY A 130 -11.33 -6.77 4.21
CA GLY A 130 -10.07 -6.03 4.29
C GLY A 130 -8.90 -6.64 3.51
N ASP A 131 -8.94 -7.93 3.19
CA ASP A 131 -7.86 -8.65 2.50
C ASP A 131 -8.32 -9.49 1.31
N THR A 132 -9.60 -9.41 0.95
CA THR A 132 -10.22 -10.15 -0.14
C THR A 132 -10.99 -9.22 -1.07
N VAL A 133 -10.70 -9.32 -2.37
CA VAL A 133 -11.36 -8.54 -3.41
C VAL A 133 -11.82 -9.44 -4.55
N GLU A 134 -12.79 -8.95 -5.32
CA GLU A 134 -13.15 -9.48 -6.62
C GLU A 134 -12.59 -8.56 -7.71
N VAL A 135 -11.97 -9.17 -8.72
CA VAL A 135 -11.35 -8.47 -9.84
C VAL A 135 -11.84 -9.01 -11.18
N SER A 136 -11.86 -8.15 -12.19
CA SER A 136 -11.93 -8.55 -13.59
C SER A 136 -10.52 -8.74 -14.12
N LEU A 137 -10.09 -10.00 -14.22
CA LEU A 137 -8.81 -10.41 -14.78
C LEU A 137 -9.04 -11.15 -16.10
N ASN A 138 -8.46 -10.65 -17.20
CA ASN A 138 -8.62 -11.24 -18.53
C ASN A 138 -10.09 -11.45 -18.94
N GLY A 139 -10.97 -10.52 -18.55
CA GLY A 139 -12.41 -10.55 -18.83
C GLY A 139 -13.22 -11.53 -17.97
N LYS A 140 -12.63 -12.13 -16.94
CA LYS A 140 -13.29 -13.06 -16.01
C LYS A 140 -13.28 -12.50 -14.60
N SER A 141 -14.38 -12.72 -13.86
CA SER A 141 -14.40 -12.45 -12.42
C SER A 141 -13.52 -13.47 -11.69
N GLN A 142 -12.64 -12.97 -10.82
CA GLN A 142 -11.77 -13.77 -9.95
C GLN A 142 -11.81 -13.19 -8.54
N THR A 143 -11.88 -14.06 -7.53
CA THR A 143 -11.66 -13.66 -6.14
C THR A 143 -10.17 -13.77 -5.81
N VAL A 144 -9.62 -12.73 -5.20
CA VAL A 144 -8.21 -12.63 -4.80
C VAL A 144 -8.14 -12.48 -3.29
N ARG A 145 -7.35 -13.31 -2.61
CA ARG A 145 -6.98 -13.21 -1.19
C ARG A 145 -5.54 -12.73 -1.09
N TYR A 146 -5.33 -11.71 -0.26
CA TYR A 146 -4.02 -11.06 -0.14
C TYR A 146 -3.06 -11.97 0.62
N ILE A 147 -1.86 -12.18 0.09
CA ILE A 147 -0.86 -13.04 0.74
C ILE A 147 -0.25 -12.33 1.96
N GLY A 148 0.04 -13.10 3.02
CA GLY A 148 0.88 -12.66 4.14
C GLY A 148 0.21 -11.74 5.16
N ILE A 149 -1.08 -11.42 4.98
CA ILE A 149 -1.83 -10.58 5.91
C ILE A 149 -3.19 -11.19 6.25
N ASP A 150 -3.74 -10.84 7.41
CA ASP A 150 -5.10 -11.18 7.81
C ASP A 150 -5.78 -9.96 8.44
N THR A 151 -6.98 -9.65 7.95
CA THR A 151 -7.80 -8.55 8.47
C THR A 151 -8.88 -9.07 9.40
N PRO A 152 -9.30 -8.29 10.43
CA PRO A 152 -10.34 -8.75 11.34
C PRO A 152 -11.65 -9.06 10.59
N GLU A 153 -12.19 -10.25 10.83
CA GLU A 153 -13.32 -10.80 10.06
C GLU A 153 -14.63 -10.03 10.29
N THR A 154 -15.38 -9.78 9.21
CA THR A 154 -16.62 -8.97 9.25
C THR A 154 -17.86 -9.69 8.72
N LYS A 155 -17.70 -10.78 7.96
CA LYS A 155 -18.78 -11.38 7.16
C LYS A 155 -19.00 -12.86 7.44
N HIS A 156 -18.25 -13.46 8.36
CA HIS A 156 -18.47 -14.85 8.75
C HIS A 156 -19.83 -15.02 9.45
N PRO A 157 -20.76 -15.83 8.90
CA PRO A 157 -22.17 -15.86 9.33
C PRO A 157 -22.39 -16.36 10.76
N SER A 158 -21.39 -17.03 11.35
CA SER A 158 -21.47 -17.59 12.70
C SER A 158 -20.47 -16.99 13.70
N LYS A 159 -19.66 -16.00 13.30
CA LYS A 159 -18.71 -15.35 14.20
C LYS A 159 -19.15 -13.90 14.47
N PRO A 160 -18.85 -13.34 15.66
CA PRO A 160 -19.01 -11.91 15.87
C PRO A 160 -18.11 -11.13 14.92
N ILE A 161 -18.50 -9.90 14.58
CA ILE A 161 -17.64 -8.95 13.89
C ILE A 161 -16.43 -8.69 14.79
N GLU A 162 -15.23 -8.90 14.26
CA GLU A 162 -14.00 -8.67 14.99
C GLU A 162 -13.70 -7.16 15.07
N CYS A 163 -13.06 -6.74 16.16
CA CYS A 163 -12.71 -5.34 16.36
C CYS A 163 -11.83 -4.85 15.20
N PHE A 164 -12.15 -3.65 14.69
CA PHE A 164 -11.48 -3.01 13.56
C PHE A 164 -11.71 -3.64 12.18
N GLY A 165 -12.56 -4.67 12.09
CA GLY A 165 -12.88 -5.32 10.81
C GLY A 165 -13.63 -4.40 9.83
N PRO A 166 -14.70 -3.69 10.23
CA PRO A 166 -15.40 -2.77 9.35
C PRO A 166 -14.49 -1.65 8.83
N GLU A 167 -13.62 -1.13 9.69
CA GLU A 167 -12.62 -0.12 9.37
C GLU A 167 -11.60 -0.64 8.36
N ALA A 168 -11.10 -1.87 8.52
CA ALA A 168 -10.20 -2.51 7.57
C ALA A 168 -10.85 -2.73 6.19
N SER A 169 -12.10 -3.18 6.17
CA SER A 169 -12.86 -3.37 4.93
C SER A 169 -13.09 -2.05 4.20
N GLN A 170 -13.48 -1.00 4.93
CA GLN A 170 -13.70 0.33 4.38
C GLN A 170 -12.39 0.92 3.83
N PHE A 171 -11.29 0.80 4.57
CA PHE A 171 -10.01 1.32 4.14
C PHE A 171 -9.53 0.64 2.85
N ASN A 172 -9.66 -0.69 2.75
CA ASN A 172 -9.34 -1.40 1.53
C ASN A 172 -10.24 -0.96 0.36
N GLU A 173 -11.55 -0.75 0.61
CA GLU A 173 -12.48 -0.23 -0.38
C GLU A 173 -12.05 1.15 -0.92
N GLU A 174 -11.73 2.10 -0.05
CA GLU A 174 -11.23 3.43 -0.43
C GLU A 174 -9.89 3.35 -1.19
N LEU A 175 -9.05 2.39 -0.81
CA LEU A 175 -7.73 2.21 -1.40
C LEU A 175 -7.77 1.59 -2.79
N VAL A 176 -8.62 0.59 -3.05
CA VAL A 176 -8.53 -0.19 -4.30
C VAL A 176 -9.81 -0.26 -5.15
N ALA A 177 -10.99 0.08 -4.63
CA ALA A 177 -12.23 -0.12 -5.37
C ALA A 177 -12.28 0.70 -6.68
N GLY A 178 -12.63 0.03 -7.79
CA GLY A 178 -12.70 0.64 -9.11
C GLY A 178 -11.34 1.02 -9.72
N LYS A 179 -10.22 0.65 -9.10
CA LYS A 179 -8.87 0.95 -9.58
C LYS A 179 -8.26 -0.24 -10.30
N GLN A 180 -7.31 0.06 -11.19
CA GLN A 180 -6.45 -0.94 -11.80
C GLN A 180 -5.36 -1.31 -10.80
N VAL A 181 -5.23 -2.60 -10.49
CA VAL A 181 -4.20 -3.15 -9.62
C VAL A 181 -3.30 -4.09 -10.42
N LEU A 182 -2.08 -4.28 -9.92
CA LEU A 182 -1.13 -5.26 -10.40
C LEU A 182 -1.10 -6.43 -9.40
N LEU A 183 -1.39 -7.62 -9.90
CA LEU A 183 -1.48 -8.85 -9.11
C LEU A 183 -0.21 -9.66 -9.28
N GLU A 184 0.50 -9.87 -8.18
CA GLU A 184 1.75 -10.62 -8.16
C GLU A 184 1.56 -11.97 -7.46
N GLU A 185 1.83 -13.06 -8.18
CA GLU A 185 1.86 -14.40 -7.63
C GLU A 185 3.17 -14.64 -6.85
N ASP A 186 3.09 -15.48 -5.82
CA ASP A 186 4.27 -16.04 -5.16
C ASP A 186 4.52 -17.47 -5.68
N ILE A 187 4.37 -18.50 -4.83
CA ILE A 187 4.58 -19.90 -5.21
C ILE A 187 3.24 -20.61 -5.43
N THR A 188 2.25 -20.33 -4.59
CA THR A 188 0.91 -20.94 -4.68
C THR A 188 -0.04 -20.05 -5.47
N ASP A 189 -0.62 -20.57 -6.56
CA ASP A 189 -1.60 -19.82 -7.36
C ASP A 189 -2.93 -19.60 -6.60
N ARG A 190 -3.46 -20.66 -5.97
CA ARG A 190 -4.79 -20.66 -5.37
C ARG A 190 -4.86 -21.39 -4.04
N ASP A 191 -5.75 -20.91 -3.18
CA ASP A 191 -6.10 -21.61 -1.95
C ASP A 191 -7.10 -22.75 -2.19
N ARG A 192 -7.41 -23.48 -1.10
CA ARG A 192 -8.38 -24.60 -1.10
C ARG A 192 -9.82 -24.21 -1.46
N TYR A 193 -10.15 -22.91 -1.45
CA TYR A 193 -11.46 -22.37 -1.80
C TYR A 193 -11.50 -21.87 -3.26
N GLY A 194 -10.38 -21.97 -3.97
CA GLY A 194 -10.23 -21.54 -5.35
C GLY A 194 -10.00 -20.04 -5.51
N ARG A 195 -9.71 -19.29 -4.44
CA ARG A 195 -9.32 -17.87 -4.53
C ARG A 195 -7.88 -17.78 -5.02
N LEU A 196 -7.60 -16.81 -5.88
CA LEU A 196 -6.23 -16.47 -6.26
C LEU A 196 -5.49 -15.94 -5.03
N LEU A 197 -4.27 -16.42 -4.80
CA LEU A 197 -3.36 -15.89 -3.79
C LEU A 197 -2.42 -14.90 -4.48
N ARG A 198 -2.51 -13.61 -4.12
CA ARG A 198 -1.69 -12.57 -4.74
C ARG A 198 -1.22 -11.53 -3.72
N TYR A 199 -0.06 -10.95 -3.97
CA TYR A 199 0.27 -9.62 -3.47
C TYR A 199 -0.36 -8.59 -4.41
N VAL A 200 -0.95 -7.54 -3.84
CA VAL A 200 -1.69 -6.53 -4.61
C VAL A 200 -0.93 -5.22 -4.60
N TRP A 201 -0.73 -4.68 -5.80
CA TRP A 201 0.04 -3.46 -6.01
C TRP A 201 -0.79 -2.39 -6.71
N LEU A 202 -0.52 -1.15 -6.35
CA LEU A 202 -0.94 0.04 -7.07
C LEU A 202 0.33 0.71 -7.62
N GLU A 203 0.42 0.91 -8.93
CA GLU A 203 1.67 1.25 -9.65
C GLU A 203 2.41 2.47 -9.09
N GLU A 204 1.68 3.48 -8.60
CA GLU A 204 2.25 4.72 -8.03
C GLU A 204 2.17 4.80 -6.50
N VAL A 205 1.52 3.83 -5.85
CA VAL A 205 1.24 3.85 -4.41
C VAL A 205 2.03 2.78 -3.66
N GLY A 206 2.26 1.62 -4.27
CA GLY A 206 3.05 0.52 -3.71
C GLY A 206 2.22 -0.71 -3.34
N LEU A 207 2.78 -1.51 -2.44
CA LEU A 207 2.24 -2.80 -1.99
C LEU A 207 1.07 -2.56 -1.03
N VAL A 208 -0.15 -2.85 -1.49
CA VAL A 208 -1.39 -2.71 -0.71
C VAL A 208 -1.33 -3.52 0.58
N ASN A 209 -0.73 -4.71 0.54
CA ASN A 209 -0.57 -5.58 1.70
C ASN A 209 0.20 -4.88 2.84
N GLN A 210 1.31 -4.22 2.50
CA GLN A 210 2.12 -3.45 3.45
C GLN A 210 1.34 -2.25 3.96
N ILE A 211 0.68 -1.49 3.09
CA ILE A 211 -0.10 -0.31 3.47
C ILE A 211 -1.19 -0.67 4.50
N LEU A 212 -1.87 -1.80 4.33
CA LEU A 212 -2.86 -2.28 5.30
C LEU A 212 -2.24 -2.58 6.67
N VAL A 213 -1.07 -3.20 6.70
CA VAL A 213 -0.35 -3.53 7.94
C VAL A 213 0.20 -2.28 8.63
N GLU A 214 0.87 -1.39 7.88
CA GLU A 214 1.45 -0.14 8.39
C GLU A 214 0.39 0.76 9.03
N ASN A 215 -0.84 0.73 8.52
CA ASN A 215 -1.95 1.52 9.06
C ASN A 215 -2.80 0.75 10.10
N GLY A 216 -2.32 -0.41 10.57
CA GLY A 216 -2.96 -1.18 11.63
C GLY A 216 -4.33 -1.78 11.24
N TYR A 217 -4.59 -2.00 9.95
CA TYR A 217 -5.83 -2.64 9.47
C TYR A 217 -5.70 -4.16 9.34
N ALA A 218 -4.48 -4.68 9.25
CA ALA A 218 -4.20 -6.10 9.14
C ALA A 218 -3.10 -6.54 10.11
N ARG A 219 -3.11 -7.82 10.49
CA ARG A 219 -1.97 -8.51 11.10
C ARG A 219 -1.16 -9.24 10.05
N VAL A 220 0.11 -9.53 10.34
CA VAL A 220 0.91 -10.45 9.51
C VAL A 220 0.45 -11.88 9.76
N SER A 221 0.21 -12.62 8.68
CA SER A 221 -0.19 -14.02 8.73
C SER A 221 0.37 -14.74 7.50
N THR A 222 1.59 -15.24 7.63
CA THR A 222 2.35 -15.89 6.56
C THR A 222 2.33 -17.41 6.70
N TYR A 223 2.31 -18.11 5.57
CA TYR A 223 2.36 -19.57 5.51
C TYR A 223 3.32 -19.98 4.39
N PRO A 224 4.42 -20.69 4.68
CA PRO A 224 5.27 -21.23 3.63
C PRO A 224 4.46 -22.08 2.64
N PRO A 225 4.71 -21.96 1.32
CA PRO A 225 5.88 -21.32 0.72
C PRO A 225 5.73 -19.82 0.41
N ASP A 226 4.57 -19.22 0.66
CA ASP A 226 4.21 -17.86 0.20
C ASP A 226 4.66 -16.78 1.21
N VAL A 227 5.97 -16.50 1.23
CA VAL A 227 6.63 -15.61 2.23
C VAL A 227 7.49 -14.50 1.59
N LYS A 228 7.35 -14.23 0.29
CA LYS A 228 8.17 -13.27 -0.45
C LYS A 228 8.37 -11.89 0.22
N TYR A 229 7.32 -11.35 0.85
CA TYR A 229 7.36 -10.04 1.52
C TYR A 229 7.28 -10.14 3.06
N GLU A 230 7.43 -11.33 3.64
CA GLU A 230 7.29 -11.53 5.09
C GLU A 230 8.15 -10.57 5.93
N PRO A 231 9.47 -10.38 5.67
CA PRO A 231 10.28 -9.47 6.48
C PRO A 231 9.80 -8.00 6.44
N LEU A 232 9.28 -7.58 5.28
CA LEU A 232 8.73 -6.24 5.07
C LEU A 232 7.44 -6.05 5.86
N LEU A 233 6.56 -7.05 5.82
CA LEU A 233 5.28 -7.02 6.52
C LEU A 233 5.47 -7.07 8.04
N ILE A 234 6.41 -7.89 8.55
CA ILE A 234 6.76 -7.94 9.98
C ILE A 234 7.25 -6.56 10.44
N ALA A 235 8.19 -5.95 9.73
CA ALA A 235 8.70 -4.62 10.08
C ALA A 235 7.58 -3.56 10.12
N ALA A 236 6.67 -3.57 9.15
CA ALA A 236 5.50 -2.69 9.12
C ALA A 236 4.58 -2.91 10.32
N GLU A 237 4.32 -4.16 10.70
CA GLU A 237 3.45 -4.49 11.81
C GLU A 237 4.03 -4.03 13.14
N SER A 238 5.33 -4.28 13.37
CA SER A 238 6.00 -3.87 14.60
C SER A 238 6.00 -2.34 14.78
N LEU A 239 6.17 -1.57 13.69
CA LEU A 239 6.05 -0.11 13.74
C LEU A 239 4.61 0.34 14.08
N ALA A 240 3.61 -0.26 13.42
CA ALA A 240 2.21 0.04 13.70
C ALA A 240 1.82 -0.29 15.15
N GLN A 241 2.37 -1.37 15.71
CA GLN A 241 2.18 -1.76 17.10
C GLN A 241 2.82 -0.75 18.07
N ALA A 242 4.10 -0.40 17.85
CA ALA A 242 4.83 0.53 18.70
C ALA A 242 4.18 1.92 18.76
N ASP A 243 3.64 2.38 17.63
CA ASP A 243 2.96 3.68 17.52
C ASP A 243 1.46 3.61 17.90
N GLY A 244 0.94 2.43 18.26
CA GLY A 244 -0.46 2.23 18.60
C GLY A 244 -1.42 2.57 17.45
N ILE A 245 -1.03 2.30 16.20
CA ILE A 245 -1.81 2.66 15.01
C ILE A 245 -2.98 1.69 14.81
N GLY A 246 -4.13 2.22 14.40
CA GLY A 246 -5.29 1.42 14.01
C GLY A 246 -5.74 0.45 15.11
N ARG A 247 -5.82 -0.84 14.78
CA ARG A 247 -6.27 -1.88 15.72
C ARG A 247 -5.44 -1.96 17.00
N TRP A 248 -4.17 -1.53 16.97
CA TRP A 248 -3.25 -1.66 18.11
C TRP A 248 -3.59 -0.74 19.28
N SER A 249 -4.31 0.36 19.04
CA SER A 249 -4.90 1.19 20.10
C SER A 249 -6.42 1.07 20.19
N ALA A 250 -7.10 0.83 19.05
CA ALA A 250 -8.56 0.79 18.99
C ALA A 250 -9.16 -0.50 19.60
N CYS A 251 -8.43 -1.60 19.51
CA CYS A 251 -8.83 -2.89 20.05
C CYS A 251 -8.09 -3.12 21.35
N SER A 252 -8.72 -2.74 22.46
CA SER A 252 -8.20 -3.05 23.79
C SER A 252 -8.16 -4.58 23.97
N GLU A 253 -7.02 -5.20 23.73
CA GLU A 253 -6.64 -6.35 24.54
C GLU A 253 -6.33 -5.79 25.94
N PRO A 254 -6.77 -6.42 27.04
CA PRO A 254 -6.38 -6.02 28.38
C PRO A 254 -4.87 -6.29 28.56
N SER A 255 -4.03 -5.39 28.04
CA SER A 255 -2.60 -5.34 28.32
C SER A 255 -2.37 -4.38 29.50
N PRO A 256 -1.61 -4.77 30.53
CA PRO A 256 -1.42 -3.94 31.70
C PRO A 256 -0.55 -2.72 31.35
N SER A 257 -1.20 -1.55 31.26
CA SER A 257 -0.63 -0.22 31.53
C SER A 257 0.69 0.13 30.81
N HIS A 258 0.58 0.76 29.64
CA HIS A 258 1.60 1.72 29.19
C HIS A 258 1.65 2.89 30.18
N VAL A 259 2.76 3.01 30.91
CA VAL A 259 3.16 4.24 31.56
C VAL A 259 4.02 4.98 30.56
N ASP A 260 3.57 6.17 30.14
CA ASP A 260 4.34 7.10 29.32
C ASP A 260 5.77 7.27 29.89
N ARG A 261 6.78 6.81 29.13
CA ARG A 261 8.17 7.21 29.33
C ARG A 261 8.69 7.82 28.02
N PRO A 262 9.46 8.93 28.11
CA PRO A 262 9.91 9.65 26.94
C PRO A 262 10.93 8.82 26.16
N VAL A 263 10.75 8.75 24.84
CA VAL A 263 11.71 8.18 23.88
C VAL A 263 13.01 8.97 23.97
N SER A 264 14.05 8.36 24.55
CA SER A 264 15.42 8.89 24.56
C SER A 264 16.38 7.87 23.96
N GLY A 265 16.15 7.53 22.69
CA GLY A 265 17.01 6.62 21.92
C GLY A 265 17.09 7.00 20.44
N ALA A 266 17.11 8.30 20.12
CA ALA A 266 17.22 8.74 18.73
C ALA A 266 18.56 8.30 18.11
N ARG A 267 18.48 7.62 16.96
CA ARG A 267 19.59 7.18 16.10
C ARG A 267 20.57 8.34 15.86
N GLN A 268 21.77 8.23 16.42
CA GLN A 268 22.84 9.21 16.20
C GLN A 268 23.40 9.06 14.79
N GLU A 269 23.43 10.17 14.05
CA GLU A 269 23.94 10.24 12.68
C GLU A 269 25.46 10.00 12.70
N GLY A 270 25.91 8.91 12.06
CA GLY A 270 27.33 8.50 12.01
C GLY A 270 27.69 7.25 12.83
N ALA A 271 26.73 6.60 13.50
CA ALA A 271 26.98 5.34 14.21
C ALA A 271 26.89 4.11 13.29
N ASN A 272 27.84 3.17 13.44
CA ASN A 272 27.83 1.87 12.78
C ASN A 272 26.79 0.96 13.46
N CYS A 273 25.51 1.17 13.15
CA CYS A 273 24.41 0.38 13.70
C CYS A 273 24.14 -0.85 12.82
N SER A 274 23.78 -1.96 13.46
CA SER A 274 23.34 -3.19 12.81
C SER A 274 21.99 -2.97 12.09
N PRO A 275 21.80 -3.54 10.87
CA PRO A 275 20.54 -3.43 10.13
C PRO A 275 19.41 -4.26 10.74
N TYR A 276 19.70 -5.16 11.69
CA TYR A 276 18.70 -6.04 12.32
C TYR A 276 17.88 -5.34 13.42
N TYR A 277 18.30 -4.15 13.85
CA TYR A 277 17.64 -3.37 14.89
C TYR A 277 17.29 -2.00 14.30
N LEU A 278 16.06 -1.87 13.82
CA LEU A 278 15.67 -0.78 12.90
C LEU A 278 15.49 0.56 13.62
N THR A 279 14.88 0.54 14.80
CA THR A 279 14.50 1.73 15.57
C THR A 279 15.57 2.14 16.57
N LEU A 280 16.41 1.19 17.00
CA LEU A 280 17.47 1.39 17.98
C LEU A 280 18.84 1.19 17.33
N CYS A 281 19.80 2.09 17.62
CA CYS A 281 21.17 1.88 17.18
C CYS A 281 21.88 0.86 18.08
N VAL A 282 21.80 -0.42 17.72
CA VAL A 282 22.60 -1.50 18.31
C VAL A 282 23.84 -1.72 17.43
N PRO A 283 25.08 -1.71 17.95
CA PRO A 283 26.28 -1.96 17.15
C PRO A 283 26.29 -3.40 16.59
N PRO A 284 26.96 -3.68 15.46
CA PRO A 284 27.06 -5.04 14.94
C PRO A 284 27.86 -5.95 15.87
N PHE A 285 27.38 -7.18 16.06
CA PHE A 285 28.10 -8.25 16.73
C PHE A 285 29.47 -8.50 16.09
N PRO A 286 30.57 -8.64 16.87
CA PRO A 286 30.72 -8.50 18.33
C PRO A 286 31.02 -7.05 18.80
N PRO A 287 30.76 -6.70 20.09
CA PRO A 287 30.46 -7.58 21.22
C PRO A 287 29.02 -8.11 21.22
N ASP A 288 28.80 -9.19 21.97
CA ASP A 288 27.45 -9.67 22.27
C ASP A 288 26.79 -8.72 23.28
N LEU A 289 25.56 -8.31 23.01
CA LEU A 289 24.83 -7.36 23.86
C LEU A 289 23.57 -8.06 24.31
N ASP A 290 23.34 -8.08 25.62
CA ASP A 290 22.09 -8.56 26.18
C ASP A 290 21.13 -7.39 26.38
N CYS A 291 19.89 -7.71 26.73
CA CYS A 291 18.90 -6.69 27.07
C CYS A 291 19.30 -5.84 28.27
N ASP A 292 20.22 -6.28 29.13
CA ASP A 292 20.68 -5.49 30.29
C ASP A 292 21.58 -4.33 29.86
N ALA A 293 22.22 -4.47 28.70
CA ALA A 293 23.02 -3.43 28.06
C ALA A 293 22.18 -2.41 27.26
N ILE A 294 20.86 -2.61 27.13
CA ILE A 294 19.96 -1.76 26.34
C ILE A 294 18.95 -1.08 27.26
N GLU A 295 18.88 0.25 27.17
CA GLU A 295 17.96 1.06 27.98
C GLU A 295 16.50 0.97 27.51
N GLU A 296 16.29 0.66 26.24
CA GLU A 296 14.97 0.53 25.61
C GLU A 296 14.49 -0.92 25.62
N ALA A 297 13.19 -1.12 25.81
CA ALA A 297 12.53 -2.43 25.76
C ALA A 297 11.44 -2.41 24.69
N HIS A 298 11.02 -3.58 24.20
CA HIS A 298 9.97 -3.73 23.19
C HIS A 298 10.28 -2.99 21.88
N PHE A 299 11.44 -3.25 21.28
CA PHE A 299 11.81 -2.69 19.98
C PHE A 299 11.80 -3.77 18.88
N PRO A 300 11.50 -3.44 17.62
CA PRO A 300 11.48 -4.42 16.53
C PRO A 300 12.86 -5.05 16.28
N VAL A 301 12.90 -6.38 16.17
CA VAL A 301 14.10 -7.17 15.84
C VAL A 301 13.85 -7.97 14.56
N LEU A 302 14.74 -7.82 13.57
CA LEU A 302 14.72 -8.63 12.35
C LEU A 302 15.59 -9.88 12.52
N LYS A 303 15.28 -10.94 11.77
CA LYS A 303 16.11 -12.14 11.69
C LYS A 303 17.21 -12.01 10.60
N PRO A 304 18.41 -12.59 10.80
CA PRO A 304 18.88 -13.18 12.07
C PRO A 304 19.00 -12.11 13.17
N ASP A 305 18.91 -12.53 14.42
CA ASP A 305 19.11 -11.70 15.61
C ASP A 305 20.48 -12.03 16.24
N PRO A 306 21.59 -11.40 15.80
CA PRO A 306 22.95 -11.78 16.22
C PRO A 306 23.21 -11.62 17.71
N HIS A 307 22.50 -10.71 18.37
CA HIS A 307 22.65 -10.43 19.81
C HIS A 307 21.65 -11.23 20.66
N GLY A 308 20.69 -11.94 20.06
CA GLY A 308 19.69 -12.72 20.81
C GLY A 308 18.78 -11.86 21.68
N LEU A 309 18.48 -10.64 21.24
CA LEU A 309 17.62 -9.68 21.95
C LEU A 309 16.13 -10.06 21.86
N ASP A 310 15.73 -10.79 20.81
CA ASP A 310 14.43 -11.42 20.61
C ASP A 310 14.55 -12.93 20.84
N ALA A 311 14.48 -13.32 22.11
CA ALA A 311 14.77 -14.69 22.54
C ALA A 311 13.66 -15.69 22.18
N ASP A 312 12.40 -15.24 22.16
CA ASP A 312 11.25 -16.07 21.83
C ASP A 312 10.93 -16.07 20.31
N GLY A 313 11.50 -15.12 19.58
CA GLY A 313 11.51 -15.06 18.12
C GLY A 313 10.26 -14.46 17.52
N ASP A 314 9.50 -13.67 18.30
CA ASP A 314 8.24 -13.03 17.93
C ASP A 314 8.43 -11.71 17.16
N GLY A 315 9.67 -11.24 17.03
CA GLY A 315 10.04 -10.01 16.35
C GLY A 315 10.16 -8.79 17.27
N ILE A 316 9.99 -8.96 18.58
CA ILE A 316 10.07 -7.89 19.59
C ILE A 316 11.23 -8.19 20.56
N GLY A 317 12.25 -7.33 20.52
CA GLY A 317 13.42 -7.43 21.38
C GLY A 317 13.19 -6.90 22.78
N CYS A 318 13.77 -7.60 23.76
CA CYS A 318 13.86 -7.18 25.15
C CYS A 318 12.51 -6.91 25.83
N GLU A 319 11.52 -7.76 25.56
CA GLU A 319 10.34 -7.92 26.40
C GLU A 319 10.75 -8.33 27.83
N ARG A 320 10.39 -7.52 28.83
CA ARG A 320 10.77 -7.69 30.24
C ARG A 320 9.61 -7.43 31.16
#